data_AF-A0A1J3GHG1-F1
#
_entry.id   AF-A0A1J3GHG1-F1
#
_cell.length_a   1.000
_cell.length_b   1.000
_cell.length_c   1.000
_cell.angle_alpha   90.00
_cell.angle_beta   90.00
_cell.angle_gamma   90.00
#
_symmetry.space_group_name_H-M   'P 1'
#
loop_
_entity.id
_entity.type
_entity.pdbx_description
1 polymer ?
#
loop_
_entity_poly.entity_id
_entity_poly.type
_entity_poly.pdbx_seq_one_letter_code
_entity_poly.pdbx_strand_id
1 'polypeptide(L)'
;FFFFFFHFQVRRELGVPENVKLLIFNFGGQQTGWKLKEEYLPAGWLCLVCGASAEQELPPNFIALPKDVYTPDVIAASDCMLGKIGYGTVSEALAYKLRFIFVRRDYFNEEPFLRKMLEYYQGGVEMIRRDLLAGCWAPYLERAVTLKPCYNGGTDGGEVAAKILQDTAMGKKRSKLNLSGARRLRDAIILGFQLQRAPGRDLSVPEWYQVAGNEAGIPSVDQTQKPSKFVEGFEILHGDHHGLSDTISFLDSLATLAKLGGHHQEREHLAAAALFNWEEDIVVARAPGRLDVMGGIADYSGSLVLLMPTREACHAAVQRNHPSKQKLWKHAEARHHSRDTPILEIVSFGSELSNRGPTFDMDLSDFMEEDGKPISYEKAYHYFSRDPSQKWAAYVAGTILVLMRELNVRFEDSISILVSSTVPEGKGVSSSASVEVATMSAIAAAHGLEISPRDVALLCQKVENYVVGAPCGVMDQMASACGEANKLLAMICQPAEILGLVEIPCHIRFWGIDSGIRHSVGGSDYGSVRIGAFIGKTMI
;
A
#
# COMPACT_ATOMS: atom_id res chain seq x y z
N PHE A 1 15.54 41.14 -8.84
CA PHE A 1 15.10 42.18 -9.79
C PHE A 1 13.69 41.90 -10.34
N PHE A 2 13.41 40.70 -10.88
CA PHE A 2 12.09 40.34 -11.42
C PHE A 2 10.93 40.42 -10.39
N PHE A 3 11.10 39.84 -9.19
CA PHE A 3 10.08 39.89 -8.13
C PHE A 3 9.73 41.30 -7.64
N PHE A 4 10.70 42.21 -7.64
CA PHE A 4 10.50 43.57 -7.16
C PHE A 4 9.59 44.34 -8.13
N PHE A 5 9.83 44.21 -9.44
CA PHE A 5 9.01 44.87 -10.46
C PHE A 5 7.56 44.35 -10.47
N PHE A 6 7.39 43.04 -10.26
CA PHE A 6 6.08 42.39 -10.22
C PHE A 6 5.26 42.81 -8.98
N HIS A 7 5.91 42.94 -7.83
CA HIS A 7 5.29 43.44 -6.59
C HIS A 7 4.64 44.82 -6.76
N PHE A 8 5.36 45.78 -7.38
CA PHE A 8 4.82 47.12 -7.63
C PHE A 8 3.69 47.11 -8.67
N GLN A 9 3.79 46.27 -9.69
CA GLN A 9 2.77 46.17 -10.71
C GLN A 9 1.44 45.65 -10.16
N VAL A 10 1.46 44.57 -9.37
CA VAL A 10 0.25 44.00 -8.75
C VAL A 10 -0.39 45.00 -7.79
N ARG A 11 0.40 45.70 -6.96
CA ARG A 11 -0.13 46.75 -6.08
C ARG A 11 -0.79 47.89 -6.85
N ARG A 12 -0.20 48.32 -7.96
CA ARG A 12 -0.75 49.37 -8.83
C ARG A 12 -2.06 48.93 -9.50
N GLU A 13 -2.13 47.69 -9.98
CA GLU A 13 -3.34 47.11 -10.57
C GLU A 13 -4.47 46.99 -9.53
N LEU A 14 -4.13 46.73 -8.26
CA LEU A 14 -5.07 46.72 -7.14
C LEU A 14 -5.39 48.12 -6.58
N GLY A 15 -4.79 49.19 -7.13
CA GLY A 15 -4.99 50.56 -6.65
C GLY A 15 -4.43 50.85 -5.24
N VAL A 16 -3.50 50.03 -4.75
CA VAL A 16 -2.92 50.14 -3.40
C VAL A 16 -1.75 51.14 -3.41
N PRO A 17 -1.78 52.21 -2.59
CA PRO A 17 -0.67 53.14 -2.46
C PRO A 17 0.60 52.49 -1.88
N GLU A 18 1.78 52.96 -2.30
CA GLU A 18 3.07 52.37 -1.88
C GLU A 18 3.35 52.48 -0.36
N ASN A 19 2.82 53.51 0.28
CA ASN A 19 2.99 53.77 1.72
C ASN A 19 2.02 52.97 2.60
N VAL A 20 1.14 52.15 2.01
CA VAL A 20 0.14 51.36 2.71
C VAL A 20 0.63 49.92 2.90
N LYS A 21 0.43 49.39 4.11
CA LYS A 21 0.71 48.00 4.42
C LYS A 21 -0.42 47.10 3.95
N LEU A 22 -0.07 45.99 3.30
CA LEU A 22 -1.05 45.11 2.67
C LEU A 22 -1.11 43.77 3.39
N LEU A 23 -2.28 43.44 3.91
CA LEU A 23 -2.61 42.14 4.48
C LEU A 23 -3.39 41.32 3.46
N ILE A 24 -3.07 40.05 3.26
CA ILE A 24 -3.96 39.11 2.56
C ILE A 24 -4.68 38.21 3.56
N PHE A 25 -6.01 38.20 3.51
CA PHE A 25 -6.88 37.36 4.32
C PHE A 25 -7.27 36.10 3.54
N ASN A 26 -6.61 34.99 3.84
CA ASN A 26 -6.67 33.75 3.07
C ASN A 26 -7.23 32.57 3.91
N PHE A 27 -8.55 32.41 3.88
CA PHE A 27 -9.29 31.32 4.53
C PHE A 27 -10.04 30.42 3.53
N GLY A 28 -9.52 30.28 2.30
CA GLY A 28 -10.17 29.53 1.22
C GLY A 28 -10.74 28.16 1.63
N GLY A 29 -11.94 27.83 1.14
CA GLY A 29 -12.63 26.56 1.44
C GLY A 29 -13.39 26.52 2.79
N GLN A 30 -13.59 27.66 3.47
CA GLN A 30 -14.58 27.80 4.56
C GLN A 30 -15.78 28.65 4.10
N GLN A 31 -16.93 28.50 4.76
CA GLN A 31 -18.15 29.23 4.41
C GLN A 31 -17.92 30.75 4.43
N THR A 32 -18.42 31.41 3.39
CA THR A 32 -18.47 32.87 3.23
C THR A 32 -19.38 33.51 4.29
N GLY A 33 -19.03 34.70 4.79
CA GLY A 33 -19.85 35.42 5.79
C GLY A 33 -19.10 36.03 6.98
N TRP A 34 -17.81 36.35 6.83
CA TRP A 34 -17.05 37.03 7.89
C TRP A 34 -17.60 38.45 8.12
N LYS A 35 -17.96 38.77 9.37
CA LYS A 35 -18.29 40.14 9.79
C LYS A 35 -16.99 40.90 10.10
N LEU A 36 -16.34 41.37 9.05
CA LEU A 36 -15.13 42.18 9.13
C LEU A 36 -15.49 43.62 9.50
N LYS A 37 -14.67 44.25 10.34
CA LYS A 37 -14.85 45.64 10.75
C LYS A 37 -13.57 46.43 10.52
N GLU A 38 -13.72 47.72 10.27
CA GLU A 38 -12.60 48.64 10.03
C GLU A 38 -11.58 48.62 11.17
N GLU A 39 -12.06 48.53 12.42
CA GLU A 39 -11.26 48.49 13.66
C GLU A 39 -10.32 47.27 13.79
N TYR A 40 -10.47 46.25 12.94
CA TYR A 40 -9.63 45.04 13.00
C TYR A 40 -8.23 45.29 12.43
N LEU A 41 -8.06 46.32 11.58
CA LEU A 41 -6.76 46.67 11.00
C LEU A 41 -6.19 47.92 11.70
N PRO A 42 -4.87 47.97 11.94
CA PRO A 42 -4.21 49.20 12.35
C PRO A 42 -4.31 50.29 11.27
N ALA A 43 -4.15 51.55 11.66
CA ALA A 43 -4.07 52.66 10.72
C ALA A 43 -2.94 52.44 9.69
N GLY A 44 -3.21 52.75 8.42
CA GLY A 44 -2.24 52.57 7.33
C GLY A 44 -2.17 51.14 6.75
N TRP A 45 -3.10 50.26 7.13
CA TRP A 45 -3.25 48.93 6.55
C TRP A 45 -4.48 48.81 5.64
N LEU A 46 -4.34 48.04 4.56
CA LEU A 46 -5.43 47.52 3.73
C LEU A 46 -5.40 46.01 3.76
N CYS A 47 -6.58 45.38 3.68
CA CYS A 47 -6.72 43.93 3.66
C CYS A 47 -7.38 43.44 2.38
N LEU A 48 -6.73 42.51 1.69
CA LEU A 48 -7.26 41.82 0.52
C LEU A 48 -7.95 40.53 0.96
N VAL A 49 -9.24 40.39 0.65
CA VAL A 49 -10.07 39.27 1.11
C VAL A 49 -10.22 38.24 -0.01
N CYS A 50 -9.61 37.07 0.16
CA CYS A 50 -9.76 35.96 -0.77
C CYS A 50 -11.13 35.28 -0.60
N GLY A 51 -11.87 35.12 -1.70
CA GLY A 51 -13.11 34.34 -1.71
C GLY A 51 -14.30 35.02 -1.01
N ALA A 52 -14.32 36.35 -0.94
CA ALA A 52 -15.51 37.10 -0.53
C ALA A 52 -16.70 36.78 -1.47
N SER A 53 -17.92 36.70 -0.93
CA SER A 53 -19.11 36.58 -1.79
C SER A 53 -19.41 37.93 -2.46
N ALA A 54 -20.02 37.89 -3.65
CA ALA A 54 -20.38 39.11 -4.39
C ALA A 54 -21.36 40.03 -3.62
N GLU A 55 -22.05 39.48 -2.63
CA GLU A 55 -23.06 40.16 -1.79
C GLU A 55 -22.49 40.58 -0.42
N GLN A 56 -21.22 40.30 -0.13
CA GLN A 56 -20.62 40.64 1.16
C GLN A 56 -20.23 42.12 1.20
N GLU A 57 -20.89 42.90 2.04
CA GLU A 57 -20.44 44.25 2.38
C GLU A 57 -19.14 44.18 3.17
N LEU A 58 -18.08 44.81 2.64
CA LEU A 58 -16.78 44.91 3.26
C LEU A 58 -16.52 46.36 3.73
N PRO A 59 -15.87 46.58 4.88
CA PRO A 59 -15.47 47.91 5.30
C PRO A 59 -14.47 48.56 4.32
N PRO A 60 -14.32 49.90 4.31
CA PRO A 60 -13.51 50.61 3.30
C PRO A 60 -12.03 50.20 3.23
N ASN A 61 -11.48 49.68 4.33
CA ASN A 61 -10.10 49.18 4.39
C ASN A 61 -9.95 47.69 4.03
N PHE A 62 -11.01 47.05 3.53
CA PHE A 62 -11.02 45.68 3.02
C PHE A 62 -11.44 45.65 1.55
N ILE A 63 -10.67 44.97 0.71
CA ILE A 63 -10.87 44.87 -0.72
C ILE A 63 -11.16 43.41 -1.05
N ALA A 64 -12.34 43.13 -1.62
CA ALA A 64 -12.67 41.80 -2.12
C ALA A 64 -11.82 41.50 -3.36
N LEU A 65 -11.17 40.34 -3.38
CA LEU A 65 -10.47 39.86 -4.57
C LEU A 65 -11.42 39.09 -5.50
N PRO A 66 -11.25 39.19 -6.84
CA PRO A 66 -11.94 38.34 -7.80
C PRO A 66 -11.72 36.84 -7.52
N LYS A 67 -12.70 36.00 -7.87
CA LYS A 67 -12.63 34.54 -7.63
C LYS A 67 -11.53 33.84 -8.44
N ASP A 68 -11.20 34.39 -9.61
CA ASP A 68 -10.21 33.91 -10.57
C ASP A 68 -8.82 34.54 -10.35
N VAL A 69 -8.64 35.33 -9.28
CA VAL A 69 -7.34 35.90 -8.97
C VAL A 69 -6.30 34.81 -8.73
N TYR A 70 -5.13 34.95 -9.34
CA TYR A 70 -4.01 34.07 -9.04
C TYR A 70 -3.43 34.43 -7.67
N THR A 71 -3.82 33.66 -6.65
CA THR A 71 -3.52 33.96 -5.24
C THR A 71 -2.00 34.11 -4.95
N PRO A 72 -1.08 33.32 -5.55
CA PRO A 72 0.36 33.50 -5.33
C PRO A 72 0.88 34.90 -5.65
N ASP A 73 0.36 35.57 -6.69
CA ASP A 73 0.78 36.93 -7.06
C ASP A 73 0.39 37.95 -5.98
N VAL A 74 -0.80 37.77 -5.41
CA VAL A 74 -1.31 38.64 -4.35
C VAL A 74 -0.55 38.40 -3.03
N ILE A 75 -0.19 37.14 -2.74
CA ILE A 75 0.67 36.79 -1.61
C ILE A 75 2.03 37.49 -1.78
N ALA A 76 2.65 37.41 -2.96
CA ALA A 76 3.92 38.07 -3.24
C ALA A 76 3.86 39.62 -3.18
N ALA A 77 2.69 40.21 -3.47
CA ALA A 77 2.45 41.65 -3.37
C ALA A 77 2.17 42.14 -1.93
N SER A 78 1.85 41.24 -1.01
CA SER A 78 1.44 41.57 0.36
C SER A 78 2.62 41.76 1.30
N ASP A 79 2.42 42.49 2.40
CA ASP A 79 3.39 42.59 3.50
C ASP A 79 3.23 41.43 4.51
N CYS A 80 2.00 40.95 4.66
CA CYS A 80 1.62 39.92 5.61
C CYS A 80 0.45 39.08 5.08
N MET A 81 0.36 37.82 5.50
CA MET A 81 -0.80 36.96 5.27
C MET A 81 -1.43 36.59 6.61
N LEU A 82 -2.76 36.58 6.67
CA LEU A 82 -3.56 36.03 7.76
C LEU A 82 -4.40 34.88 7.21
N GLY A 83 -4.28 33.69 7.80
CA GLY A 83 -4.97 32.51 7.28
C GLY A 83 -4.88 31.27 8.16
N LYS A 84 -5.40 30.16 7.67
CA LYS A 84 -5.27 28.84 8.31
C LYS A 84 -3.95 28.17 7.93
N ILE A 85 -3.32 27.49 8.89
CA ILE A 85 -2.10 26.73 8.60
C ILE A 85 -2.39 25.54 7.66
N GLY A 86 -1.54 25.34 6.66
CA GLY A 86 -1.69 24.31 5.63
C GLY A 86 -0.46 24.25 4.73
N TYR A 87 -0.31 23.15 3.99
CA TYR A 87 0.85 22.93 3.12
C TYR A 87 1.08 24.04 2.10
N GLY A 88 0.04 24.35 1.30
CA GLY A 88 0.13 25.39 0.28
C GLY A 88 0.43 26.77 0.87
N THR A 89 -0.31 27.19 1.91
CA THR A 89 -0.11 28.50 2.54
C THR A 89 1.26 28.64 3.19
N VAL A 90 1.78 27.59 3.85
CA VAL A 90 3.13 27.64 4.44
C VAL A 90 4.20 27.64 3.35
N SER A 91 4.06 26.82 2.31
CA SER A 91 4.99 26.79 1.18
C SER A 91 5.09 28.15 0.50
N GLU A 92 3.96 28.78 0.18
CA GLU A 92 3.92 30.11 -0.44
C GLU A 92 4.49 31.20 0.46
N ALA A 93 4.17 31.17 1.77
CA ALA A 93 4.72 32.12 2.73
C ALA A 93 6.25 32.03 2.82
N LEU A 94 6.81 30.81 2.84
CA LEU A 94 8.25 30.61 2.88
C LEU A 94 8.91 31.02 1.56
N ALA A 95 8.33 30.62 0.42
CA ALA A 95 8.85 30.94 -0.92
C ALA A 95 8.98 32.45 -1.15
N TYR A 96 7.96 33.23 -0.77
CA TYR A 96 7.96 34.68 -0.91
C TYR A 96 8.52 35.43 0.29
N LYS A 97 9.02 34.72 1.32
CA LYS A 97 9.46 35.32 2.59
C LYS A 97 8.38 36.23 3.20
N LEU A 98 7.12 35.86 3.00
CA LEU A 98 5.96 36.57 3.52
C LEU A 98 5.76 36.22 4.99
N ARG A 99 5.39 37.23 5.78
CA ARG A 99 5.07 37.05 7.20
C ARG A 99 3.70 36.42 7.31
N PHE A 100 3.62 35.26 7.95
CA PHE A 100 2.38 34.50 8.03
C PHE A 100 1.82 34.49 9.45
N ILE A 101 0.71 35.19 9.65
CA ILE A 101 -0.10 35.07 10.85
C ILE A 101 -1.07 33.91 10.63
N PHE A 102 -0.89 32.82 11.38
CA PHE A 102 -1.64 31.60 11.17
C PHE A 102 -2.55 31.29 12.35
N VAL A 103 -3.73 30.75 12.03
CA VAL A 103 -4.63 30.15 13.01
C VAL A 103 -4.51 28.64 12.92
N ARG A 104 -4.45 28.01 14.10
CA ARG A 104 -4.36 26.55 14.25
C ARG A 104 -5.61 25.85 13.71
N ARG A 105 -5.42 24.61 13.27
CA ARG A 105 -6.44 23.70 12.78
C ARG A 105 -6.47 22.48 13.69
N ASP A 106 -7.54 22.40 14.46
CA ASP A 106 -7.83 21.20 15.25
C ASP A 106 -7.87 19.98 14.31
N TYR A 107 -7.26 18.87 14.74
CA TYR A 107 -7.21 17.59 13.99
C TYR A 107 -6.44 17.61 12.66
N PHE A 108 -5.55 18.59 12.45
CA PHE A 108 -4.62 18.58 11.32
C PHE A 108 -3.26 18.01 11.73
N ASN A 109 -2.99 16.77 11.34
CA ASN A 109 -1.86 15.98 11.83
C ASN A 109 -0.50 16.62 11.55
N GLU A 110 -0.41 17.36 10.45
CA GLU A 110 0.86 17.90 9.98
C GLU A 110 1.11 19.33 10.45
N GLU A 111 0.13 19.93 11.14
CA GLU A 111 0.26 21.23 11.80
C GLU A 111 1.54 21.36 12.64
N PRO A 112 1.91 20.40 13.52
CA PRO A 112 3.08 20.58 14.38
C PRO A 112 4.38 20.73 13.57
N PHE A 113 4.50 20.03 12.44
CA PHE A 113 5.67 20.12 11.56
C PHE A 113 5.70 21.45 10.81
N LEU A 114 4.56 21.87 10.27
CA LEU A 114 4.44 23.15 9.57
C LEU A 114 4.70 24.33 10.51
N ARG A 115 4.23 24.26 11.77
CA ARG A 115 4.52 25.27 12.80
C ARG A 115 6.01 25.33 13.10
N LYS A 116 6.64 24.18 13.33
CA LYS A 116 8.08 24.11 13.57
C LYS A 116 8.88 24.67 12.39
N MET A 117 8.41 24.45 11.17
CA MET A 117 9.01 25.00 9.95
C MET A 117 8.90 26.53 9.92
N LEU A 118 7.71 27.10 10.17
CA LEU A 118 7.52 28.55 10.24
C LEU A 118 8.35 29.20 11.36
N GLU A 119 8.48 28.53 12.51
CA GLU A 119 9.32 28.98 13.62
C GLU A 119 10.80 28.96 13.24
N TYR A 120 11.28 27.84 12.69
CA TYR A 120 12.67 27.67 12.26
C TYR A 120 13.09 28.73 11.24
N TYR A 121 12.23 29.00 10.25
CA TYR A 121 12.48 30.01 9.22
C TYR A 121 12.03 31.43 9.62
N GLN A 122 11.63 31.64 10.88
CA GLN A 122 11.19 32.94 11.41
C GLN A 122 10.10 33.61 10.56
N GLY A 123 9.21 32.80 9.98
CA GLY A 123 8.18 33.22 9.03
C GLY A 123 6.78 33.36 9.61
N GLY A 124 6.52 32.88 10.84
CA GLY A 124 5.17 32.74 11.37
C GLY A 124 4.90 33.41 12.72
N VAL A 125 3.66 33.87 12.91
CA VAL A 125 3.08 34.25 14.21
C VAL A 125 1.78 33.45 14.41
N GLU A 126 1.66 32.74 15.53
CA GLU A 126 0.41 32.05 15.88
C GLU A 126 -0.61 33.05 16.41
N MET A 127 -1.81 33.08 15.84
CA MET A 127 -2.97 33.81 16.37
C MET A 127 -4.00 32.83 16.92
N ILE A 128 -4.42 33.03 18.17
CA ILE A 128 -5.48 32.21 18.76
C ILE A 128 -6.84 32.56 18.13
N ARG A 129 -7.70 31.54 17.95
CA ARG A 129 -8.99 31.69 17.26
C ARG A 129 -9.91 32.73 17.89
N ARG A 130 -9.87 32.90 19.21
CA ARG A 130 -10.64 33.93 19.93
C ARG A 130 -10.31 35.34 19.41
N ASP A 131 -9.03 35.63 19.26
CA ASP A 131 -8.54 36.95 18.87
C ASP A 131 -8.80 37.22 17.38
N LEU A 132 -8.75 36.17 16.53
CA LEU A 132 -9.23 36.25 15.14
C LEU A 132 -10.69 36.72 15.09
N LEU A 133 -11.57 36.06 15.85
CA LEU A 133 -13.01 36.32 15.83
C LEU A 133 -13.39 37.64 16.50
N ALA A 134 -12.66 38.04 17.54
CA ALA A 134 -12.85 39.30 18.24
C ALA A 134 -12.24 40.51 17.51
N GLY A 135 -11.47 40.28 16.44
CA GLY A 135 -10.84 41.36 15.68
C GLY A 135 -9.58 41.94 16.31
N CYS A 136 -8.98 41.27 17.29
CA CYS A 136 -7.78 41.73 17.98
C CYS A 136 -6.51 41.46 17.14
N TRP A 137 -6.48 41.88 15.87
CA TRP A 137 -5.39 41.52 14.94
C TRP A 137 -4.17 42.42 15.05
N ALA A 138 -4.33 43.67 15.50
CA ALA A 138 -3.25 44.67 15.54
C ALA A 138 -1.95 44.19 16.24
N PRO A 139 -1.99 43.56 17.43
CA PRO A 139 -0.76 43.08 18.09
C PRO A 139 -0.02 42.01 17.27
N TYR A 140 -0.76 41.17 16.54
CA TYR A 140 -0.20 40.12 15.70
C TYR A 140 0.43 40.69 14.43
N LEU A 141 -0.20 41.71 13.83
CA LEU A 141 0.33 42.43 12.66
C LEU A 141 1.61 43.18 13.01
N GLU A 142 1.63 43.89 14.13
CA GLU A 142 2.83 44.57 14.63
C GLU A 142 3.97 43.57 14.88
N ARG A 143 3.66 42.44 15.53
CA ARG A 143 4.64 41.37 15.73
C ARG A 143 5.13 40.79 14.40
N ALA A 144 4.24 40.51 13.45
CA ALA A 144 4.57 39.93 12.16
C ALA A 144 5.56 40.82 11.38
N VAL A 145 5.38 42.15 11.40
CA VAL A 145 6.29 43.10 10.73
C VAL A 145 7.72 42.99 11.26
N THR A 146 7.92 42.67 12.54
CA THR A 146 9.26 42.49 13.14
C THR A 146 9.99 41.22 12.70
N LEU A 147 9.28 40.25 12.13
CA LEU A 147 9.88 38.99 11.68
C LEU A 147 10.85 39.21 10.51
N LYS A 148 11.86 38.34 10.43
CA LYS A 148 12.87 38.29 9.38
C LYS A 148 12.90 36.90 8.73
N PRO A 149 11.93 36.58 7.86
CA PRO A 149 11.86 35.25 7.25
C PRO A 149 13.16 34.93 6.49
N CYS A 150 13.73 33.75 6.75
CA CYS A 150 15.09 33.39 6.30
C CYS A 150 15.14 32.17 5.37
N TYR A 151 14.00 31.75 4.81
CA TYR A 151 13.94 30.63 3.86
C TYR A 151 14.67 30.98 2.55
N ASN A 152 15.65 30.17 2.16
CA ASN A 152 16.41 30.32 0.92
C ASN A 152 16.42 29.02 0.08
N GLY A 153 15.56 28.05 0.42
CA GLY A 153 15.43 26.81 -0.35
C GLY A 153 14.69 27.04 -1.67
N GLY A 154 14.75 26.05 -2.56
CA GLY A 154 13.97 26.05 -3.81
C GLY A 154 12.47 25.85 -3.57
N THR A 155 11.69 26.09 -4.62
CA THR A 155 10.28 25.67 -4.72
C THR A 155 10.15 24.37 -5.53
N ASP A 156 11.18 23.53 -5.46
CA ASP A 156 11.39 22.27 -6.17
C ASP A 156 11.05 21.06 -5.28
N GLY A 157 10.13 21.25 -4.31
CA GLY A 157 9.79 20.23 -3.34
C GLY A 157 9.26 18.93 -3.98
N GLY A 158 8.61 19.04 -5.15
CA GLY A 158 8.15 17.90 -5.93
C GLY A 158 9.31 17.07 -6.46
N GLU A 159 10.30 17.71 -7.08
CA GLU A 159 11.51 17.07 -7.59
C GLU A 159 12.34 16.45 -6.46
N VAL A 160 12.51 17.17 -5.36
CA VAL A 160 13.22 16.68 -4.17
C VAL A 160 12.52 15.45 -3.59
N ALA A 161 11.19 15.49 -3.44
CA ALA A 161 10.41 14.35 -2.97
C ALA A 161 10.52 13.15 -3.93
N ALA A 162 10.35 13.37 -5.23
CA ALA A 162 10.50 12.33 -6.24
C ALA A 162 11.90 11.69 -6.20
N LYS A 163 12.94 12.50 -6.02
CA LYS A 163 14.33 12.03 -5.90
C LYS A 163 14.54 11.18 -4.64
N ILE A 164 14.02 11.62 -3.49
CA ILE A 164 14.09 10.88 -2.23
C ILE A 164 13.39 9.52 -2.37
N LEU A 165 12.18 9.51 -2.94
CA LEU A 165 11.42 8.27 -3.15
C LEU A 165 12.17 7.33 -4.10
N GLN A 166 12.69 7.86 -5.21
CA GLN A 166 13.48 7.11 -6.18
C GLN A 166 14.77 6.52 -5.55
N ASP A 167 15.52 7.29 -4.76
CA ASP A 167 16.77 6.82 -4.14
C ASP A 167 16.50 5.78 -3.05
N THR A 168 15.39 5.92 -2.31
CA THR A 168 14.91 4.93 -1.34
C THR A 168 14.55 3.63 -2.04
N ALA A 169 13.79 3.72 -3.12
CA ALA A 169 13.35 2.59 -3.92
C ALA A 169 14.51 1.82 -4.58
N MET A 170 15.56 2.52 -5.02
CA MET A 170 16.77 1.89 -5.59
C MET A 170 17.73 1.32 -4.53
N GLY A 171 17.42 1.41 -3.24
CA GLY A 171 18.29 0.90 -2.17
C GLY A 171 19.63 1.63 -2.05
N LYS A 172 19.79 2.80 -2.70
CA LYS A 172 21.04 3.60 -2.66
C LYS A 172 21.35 4.15 -1.26
N LYS A 173 20.41 4.04 -0.33
CA LYS A 173 20.61 4.24 1.11
C LYS A 173 20.43 2.93 1.89
N ARG A 174 21.43 2.04 1.89
CA ARG A 174 21.65 1.17 3.07
C ARG A 174 22.27 2.03 4.17
N SER A 175 21.44 2.68 4.97
CA SER A 175 21.93 3.40 6.14
C SER A 175 22.61 2.40 7.08
N LYS A 176 23.88 2.62 7.42
CA LYS A 176 24.53 1.97 8.56
C LYS A 176 23.94 2.52 9.86
N LEU A 177 22.69 2.17 10.16
CA LEU A 177 22.02 2.51 11.42
C LEU A 177 22.35 1.43 12.46
N ASN A 178 23.37 1.67 13.29
CA ASN A 178 23.47 0.96 14.57
C ASN A 178 22.33 1.48 15.46
N LEU A 179 21.27 0.68 15.58
CA LEU A 179 20.06 0.98 16.34
C LEU A 179 20.36 0.93 17.85
N SER A 180 20.37 2.07 18.53
CA SER A 180 20.35 2.12 20.00
C SER A 180 19.28 3.09 20.53
N GLY A 181 18.21 2.55 21.10
CA GLY A 181 17.34 3.24 22.07
C GLY A 181 16.06 3.90 21.54
N ALA A 182 14.93 3.60 22.18
CA ALA A 182 13.57 3.99 21.80
C ALA A 182 13.15 5.41 22.29
N ARG A 183 12.73 6.30 21.37
CA ARG A 183 11.88 7.49 21.59
C ARG A 183 11.12 7.81 20.28
N ARG A 184 9.86 7.39 20.07
CA ARG A 184 8.53 7.97 20.44
C ARG A 184 8.04 9.12 19.55
N LEU A 185 7.30 8.77 18.48
CA LEU A 185 6.26 9.60 17.86
C LEU A 185 5.12 9.76 18.87
N ARG A 186 5.21 10.79 19.72
CA ARG A 186 4.04 11.25 20.47
C ARG A 186 3.23 12.13 19.53
N ASP A 187 1.98 11.73 19.32
CA ASP A 187 0.88 12.52 18.75
C ASP A 187 0.66 12.44 17.23
N ALA A 188 0.76 11.25 16.62
CA ALA A 188 0.10 11.00 15.33
C ALA A 188 -1.39 10.70 15.56
N ILE A 189 -2.24 11.69 15.31
CA ILE A 189 -3.68 11.50 15.13
C ILE A 189 -3.86 10.87 13.74
N ILE A 190 -4.71 9.86 13.57
CA ILE A 190 -5.13 9.38 12.23
C ILE A 190 -6.66 9.43 12.24
N LEU A 191 -7.22 10.20 11.30
CA LEU A 191 -8.65 10.27 10.96
C LEU A 191 -9.61 10.10 12.14
N GLY A 192 -9.53 11.00 13.13
CA GLY A 192 -10.58 11.18 14.14
C GLY A 192 -10.64 10.15 15.27
N PHE A 193 -9.68 9.23 15.41
CA PHE A 193 -9.59 8.32 16.56
C PHE A 193 -8.32 8.55 17.38
N GLN A 194 -8.49 8.72 18.69
CA GLN A 194 -7.38 8.78 19.65
C GLN A 194 -6.98 7.34 20.01
N LEU A 195 -5.89 6.85 19.42
CA LEU A 195 -5.34 5.53 19.74
C LEU A 195 -4.40 5.61 20.95
N GLN A 196 -4.70 4.84 21.99
CA GLN A 196 -3.82 4.63 23.14
C GLN A 196 -3.00 3.36 22.92
N ARG A 197 -1.67 3.47 22.88
CA ARG A 197 -0.77 2.36 22.55
C ARG A 197 -0.60 1.38 23.73
N ALA A 198 -0.63 0.07 23.45
CA ALA A 198 0.00 -0.96 24.28
C ALA A 198 1.54 -0.91 24.12
N PRO A 199 2.35 -1.15 25.16
CA PRO A 199 3.78 -0.80 25.18
C PRO A 199 4.65 -1.72 24.29
N GLY A 200 5.42 -1.14 23.34
CA GLY A 200 6.55 -1.85 22.70
C GLY A 200 7.03 -1.36 21.31
N ARG A 201 8.12 -0.56 21.32
CA ARG A 201 9.15 -0.27 20.27
C ARG A 201 8.87 0.74 19.13
N ASP A 202 9.72 1.77 19.05
CA ASP A 202 9.67 2.96 18.19
C ASP A 202 10.86 3.04 17.20
N LEU A 203 10.67 3.71 16.06
CA LEU A 203 11.68 4.06 15.02
C LEU A 203 11.98 5.58 15.01
N SER A 204 13.20 6.00 14.63
CA SER A 204 13.67 7.40 14.62
C SER A 204 14.00 7.96 13.21
N VAL A 205 13.93 9.31 13.09
CA VAL A 205 14.11 10.13 11.86
C VAL A 205 15.57 10.63 11.73
N PRO A 206 16.23 10.59 10.55
CA PRO A 206 17.67 10.92 10.44
C PRO A 206 18.00 12.37 10.03
N GLU A 207 19.27 12.71 10.31
CA GLU A 207 19.91 14.02 10.48
C GLU A 207 20.29 14.79 9.18
N TRP A 208 19.79 14.39 8.00
CA TRP A 208 20.07 15.05 6.70
C TRP A 208 19.31 16.37 6.47
N TYR A 209 18.85 16.96 7.56
CA TYR A 209 18.39 18.35 7.64
C TYR A 209 19.57 19.34 7.69
N GLN A 210 20.85 18.88 7.69
CA GLN A 210 22.03 19.76 7.64
C GLN A 210 23.20 19.20 6.78
N VAL A 211 23.36 19.80 5.59
CA VAL A 211 24.62 20.05 4.85
C VAL A 211 25.26 18.94 3.97
N ALA A 212 25.60 19.42 2.77
CA ALA A 212 26.19 18.87 1.53
C ALA A 212 27.47 18.00 1.55
N GLY A 213 27.65 17.26 0.44
CA GLY A 213 28.95 17.07 -0.24
C GLY A 213 29.34 15.64 -0.66
N ASN A 214 29.36 15.40 -1.99
CA ASN A 214 30.13 14.45 -2.85
C ASN A 214 30.32 12.96 -2.40
N GLU A 215 30.37 11.92 -3.24
CA GLU A 215 30.92 11.73 -4.58
C GLU A 215 30.43 10.36 -5.14
N ALA A 216 30.67 10.11 -6.42
CA ALA A 216 30.03 9.11 -7.28
C ALA A 216 30.58 7.67 -7.21
N GLY A 217 29.76 6.72 -7.70
CA GLY A 217 30.21 5.37 -8.09
C GLY A 217 29.05 4.41 -8.35
N ILE A 218 28.65 4.21 -9.61
CA ILE A 218 27.67 3.19 -10.04
C ILE A 218 28.43 2.11 -10.82
N PRO A 219 28.28 0.82 -10.51
CA PRO A 219 28.50 -0.25 -11.47
C PRO A 219 27.17 -0.64 -12.12
N SER A 220 27.15 -0.63 -13.45
CA SER A 220 26.10 -1.25 -14.27
C SER A 220 26.19 -2.77 -14.19
N VAL A 221 25.05 -3.44 -13.99
CA VAL A 221 24.95 -4.90 -14.13
C VAL A 221 24.62 -5.20 -15.59
N ASP A 222 25.54 -5.88 -16.25
CA ASP A 222 25.41 -6.38 -17.63
C ASP A 222 24.36 -7.50 -17.66
N GLN A 223 23.31 -7.33 -18.46
CA GLN A 223 22.33 -8.37 -18.75
C GLN A 223 22.60 -8.96 -20.14
N THR A 224 23.46 -9.96 -20.20
CA THR A 224 23.54 -10.86 -21.36
C THR A 224 23.87 -12.29 -20.91
N GLN A 225 22.88 -13.02 -20.42
CA GLN A 225 22.94 -14.48 -20.38
C GLN A 225 21.65 -15.06 -20.96
N LYS A 226 21.81 -15.91 -21.99
CA LYS A 226 20.72 -16.72 -22.54
C LYS A 226 20.22 -17.68 -21.45
N PRO A 227 18.90 -17.90 -21.32
CA PRO A 227 18.35 -18.77 -20.27
C PRO A 227 18.85 -20.21 -20.46
N SER A 228 19.58 -20.71 -19.46
CA SER A 228 19.94 -22.11 -19.30
C SER A 228 18.69 -22.91 -18.91
N LYS A 229 18.39 -24.02 -19.60
CA LYS A 229 17.33 -24.97 -19.19
C LYS A 229 17.71 -25.88 -18.02
N PHE A 230 18.95 -25.79 -17.54
CA PHE A 230 19.46 -26.60 -16.45
C PHE A 230 19.53 -25.79 -15.16
N VAL A 231 18.86 -26.30 -14.13
CA VAL A 231 19.02 -25.91 -12.73
C VAL A 231 19.73 -27.07 -12.04
N GLU A 232 20.68 -26.81 -11.15
CA GLU A 232 21.52 -27.85 -10.57
C GLU A 232 20.69 -28.82 -9.70
N GLY A 233 20.30 -29.97 -10.26
CA GLY A 233 19.52 -31.02 -9.56
C GLY A 233 18.13 -31.30 -10.12
N PHE A 234 17.64 -30.52 -11.09
CA PHE A 234 16.37 -30.78 -11.79
C PHE A 234 16.50 -30.62 -13.31
N GLU A 235 15.75 -31.43 -14.05
CA GLU A 235 15.51 -31.26 -15.49
C GLU A 235 14.10 -30.69 -15.70
N ILE A 236 13.99 -29.59 -16.46
CA ILE A 236 12.68 -29.02 -16.82
C ILE A 236 12.11 -29.82 -17.99
N LEU A 237 11.17 -30.73 -17.70
CA LEU A 237 10.50 -31.55 -18.70
C LEU A 237 9.57 -30.72 -19.61
N HIS A 238 8.83 -29.78 -19.01
CA HIS A 238 7.87 -28.90 -19.69
C HIS A 238 7.93 -27.47 -19.14
N GLY A 239 7.78 -26.47 -20.01
CA GLY A 239 7.86 -25.05 -19.64
C GLY A 239 9.28 -24.49 -19.62
N ASP A 240 9.43 -23.31 -18.99
CA ASP A 240 10.71 -22.62 -18.77
C ASP A 240 10.57 -21.65 -17.57
N HIS A 241 11.69 -21.26 -16.96
CA HIS A 241 11.72 -20.28 -15.86
C HIS A 241 11.66 -18.82 -16.35
N HIS A 242 11.65 -18.60 -17.67
CA HIS A 242 11.52 -17.28 -18.31
C HIS A 242 12.63 -16.27 -17.94
N GLY A 243 13.77 -16.75 -17.42
CA GLY A 243 14.85 -15.90 -16.91
C GLY A 243 14.52 -15.18 -15.60
N LEU A 244 13.48 -15.62 -14.89
CA LEU A 244 13.04 -15.03 -13.62
C LEU A 244 13.93 -15.53 -12.48
N SER A 245 14.71 -14.63 -11.89
CA SER A 245 15.70 -14.96 -10.85
C SER A 245 15.09 -15.57 -9.59
N ASP A 246 13.87 -15.16 -9.22
CA ASP A 246 13.11 -15.71 -8.09
C ASP A 246 12.67 -17.15 -8.36
N THR A 247 12.26 -17.47 -9.59
CA THR A 247 11.96 -18.86 -10.01
C THR A 247 13.20 -19.74 -9.96
N ILE A 248 14.33 -19.26 -10.49
CA ILE A 248 15.60 -20.00 -10.43
C ILE A 248 15.98 -20.27 -8.97
N SER A 249 15.93 -19.24 -8.11
CA SER A 249 16.22 -19.37 -6.67
C SER A 249 15.29 -20.36 -5.96
N PHE A 250 14.01 -20.41 -6.34
CA PHE A 250 13.05 -21.37 -5.80
C PHE A 250 13.42 -22.81 -6.21
N LEU A 251 13.74 -23.03 -7.48
CA LEU A 251 14.15 -24.35 -7.99
C LEU A 251 15.48 -24.82 -7.37
N ASP A 252 16.45 -23.93 -7.20
CA ASP A 252 17.70 -24.20 -6.47
C ASP A 252 17.44 -24.60 -5.00
N SER A 253 16.46 -23.95 -4.37
CA SER A 253 16.05 -24.26 -2.99
C SER A 253 15.43 -25.65 -2.90
N LEU A 254 14.56 -26.03 -3.85
CA LEU A 254 14.04 -27.40 -3.96
C LEU A 254 15.17 -28.42 -4.17
N ALA A 255 16.16 -28.11 -5.02
CA ALA A 255 17.25 -29.04 -5.31
C ALA A 255 18.16 -29.23 -4.08
N THR A 256 18.30 -28.16 -3.29
CA THR A 256 18.99 -28.23 -2.00
C THR A 256 18.23 -29.13 -1.03
N LEU A 257 16.90 -29.00 -0.93
CA LEU A 257 16.06 -29.85 -0.06
C LEU A 257 16.23 -31.35 -0.40
N ALA A 258 16.32 -31.70 -1.68
CA ALA A 258 16.55 -33.08 -2.12
C ALA A 258 17.89 -33.67 -1.65
N LYS A 259 18.90 -32.82 -1.42
CA LYS A 259 20.26 -33.21 -0.98
C LYS A 259 20.41 -33.26 0.54
N LEU A 260 19.43 -32.79 1.33
CA LEU A 260 19.60 -32.67 2.78
C LEU A 260 19.50 -34.02 3.49
N GLY A 261 20.58 -34.39 4.18
CA GLY A 261 20.66 -35.52 5.10
C GLY A 261 21.33 -35.14 6.43
N GLY A 262 20.54 -34.63 7.40
CA GLY A 262 20.86 -34.70 8.84
C GLY A 262 21.43 -33.46 9.56
N HIS A 263 20.84 -33.21 10.74
CA HIS A 263 21.18 -32.42 11.94
C HIS A 263 21.19 -30.87 11.93
N HIS A 264 20.39 -30.32 12.88
CA HIS A 264 20.15 -28.89 13.21
C HIS A 264 19.49 -28.05 12.10
N GLN A 265 18.27 -28.41 11.74
CA GLN A 265 17.46 -27.65 10.79
C GLN A 265 16.11 -27.27 11.41
N GLU A 266 15.59 -26.11 10.99
CA GLU A 266 14.27 -25.64 11.37
C GLU A 266 13.20 -26.66 10.94
N ARG A 267 12.10 -26.78 11.72
CA ARG A 267 11.05 -27.80 11.51
C ARG A 267 10.49 -27.79 10.09
N GLU A 268 10.41 -26.61 9.49
CA GLU A 268 9.95 -26.37 8.12
C GLU A 268 10.82 -27.08 7.07
N HIS A 269 12.15 -26.98 7.19
CA HIS A 269 13.09 -27.63 6.27
C HIS A 269 13.02 -29.15 6.31
N LEU A 270 12.87 -29.73 7.51
CA LEU A 270 12.72 -31.18 7.67
C LEU A 270 11.41 -31.68 7.04
N ALA A 271 10.33 -30.94 7.21
CA ALA A 271 9.05 -31.27 6.59
C ALA A 271 9.13 -31.17 5.06
N ALA A 272 9.73 -30.09 4.54
CA ALA A 272 9.90 -29.87 3.10
C ALA A 272 10.79 -30.94 2.44
N ALA A 273 11.89 -31.34 3.08
CA ALA A 273 12.80 -32.37 2.56
C ALA A 273 12.14 -33.76 2.47
N ALA A 274 11.19 -34.04 3.37
CA ALA A 274 10.45 -35.31 3.42
C ALA A 274 9.17 -35.31 2.57
N LEU A 275 8.75 -34.15 2.05
CA LEU A 275 7.44 -33.96 1.41
C LEU A 275 7.33 -34.67 0.05
N PHE A 276 8.37 -34.59 -0.77
CA PHE A 276 8.34 -35.09 -2.15
C PHE A 276 9.06 -36.42 -2.31
N ASN A 277 8.61 -37.21 -3.28
CA ASN A 277 9.42 -38.21 -3.93
C ASN A 277 10.27 -37.54 -5.02
N TRP A 278 11.54 -37.28 -4.71
CA TRP A 278 12.46 -36.53 -5.56
C TRP A 278 12.86 -37.23 -6.88
N GLU A 279 12.45 -38.49 -7.07
CA GLU A 279 12.67 -39.24 -8.32
C GLU A 279 11.49 -39.14 -9.30
N GLU A 280 10.37 -38.53 -8.87
CA GLU A 280 9.14 -38.39 -9.66
C GLU A 280 8.87 -36.93 -10.00
N ASP A 281 7.99 -36.70 -10.96
CA ASP A 281 7.68 -35.37 -11.46
C ASP A 281 7.09 -34.45 -10.38
N ILE A 282 7.48 -33.17 -10.42
CA ILE A 282 6.95 -32.10 -9.57
C ILE A 282 6.51 -30.96 -10.50
N VAL A 283 5.26 -30.51 -10.32
CA VAL A 283 4.70 -29.38 -11.08
C VAL A 283 4.88 -28.10 -10.27
N VAL A 284 5.50 -27.09 -10.87
CA VAL A 284 5.72 -25.79 -10.24
C VAL A 284 4.92 -24.72 -10.97
N ALA A 285 4.17 -23.92 -10.22
CA ALA A 285 3.55 -22.70 -10.72
C ALA A 285 4.01 -21.47 -9.93
N ARG A 286 3.96 -20.32 -10.58
CA ARG A 286 4.32 -19.01 -10.02
C ARG A 286 3.19 -18.04 -10.24
N ALA A 287 2.82 -17.28 -9.22
CA ALA A 287 1.84 -16.19 -9.35
C ALA A 287 2.33 -14.94 -8.60
N PRO A 288 2.38 -13.75 -9.23
CA PRO A 288 2.85 -12.53 -8.61
C PRO A 288 1.83 -11.94 -7.61
N GLY A 289 2.31 -11.09 -6.71
CA GLY A 289 1.45 -10.10 -6.05
C GLY A 289 1.04 -8.98 -7.01
N ARG A 290 0.48 -7.89 -6.50
CA ARG A 290 0.06 -6.74 -7.33
C ARG A 290 0.15 -5.40 -6.62
N LEU A 291 0.40 -4.36 -7.40
CA LEU A 291 0.16 -2.97 -7.04
C LEU A 291 -1.16 -2.51 -7.66
N ASP A 292 -2.02 -1.93 -6.83
CA ASP A 292 -3.19 -1.18 -7.29
C ASP A 292 -2.72 0.23 -7.67
N VAL A 293 -2.64 0.49 -8.99
CA VAL A 293 -2.17 1.78 -9.52
C VAL A 293 -3.32 2.78 -9.56
N MET A 294 -4.53 2.31 -9.87
CA MET A 294 -5.76 3.09 -9.88
C MET A 294 -6.93 2.15 -9.65
N GLY A 295 -7.77 2.44 -8.67
CA GLY A 295 -8.93 1.61 -8.38
C GLY A 295 -9.31 1.65 -6.92
N GLY A 296 -8.34 1.53 -6.01
CA GLY A 296 -8.59 1.53 -4.58
C GLY A 296 -9.68 0.54 -4.20
N ILE A 297 -10.73 1.06 -3.56
CA ILE A 297 -11.92 0.30 -3.12
C ILE A 297 -12.94 0.01 -4.24
N ALA A 298 -12.53 0.08 -5.51
CA ALA A 298 -13.40 -0.12 -6.67
C ALA A 298 -13.83 -1.57 -6.88
N ASP A 299 -13.19 -2.51 -6.18
CA ASP A 299 -13.38 -3.94 -6.31
C ASP A 299 -14.82 -4.39 -6.01
N TYR A 300 -15.53 -3.75 -5.06
CA TYR A 300 -16.96 -3.98 -4.82
C TYR A 300 -17.90 -2.93 -5.43
N SER A 301 -17.41 -1.81 -5.93
CA SER A 301 -18.25 -0.79 -6.59
C SER A 301 -18.51 -1.08 -8.07
N GLY A 302 -17.71 -1.95 -8.67
CA GLY A 302 -17.79 -2.29 -10.10
C GLY A 302 -17.13 -1.27 -11.02
N SER A 303 -16.24 -0.43 -10.49
CA SER A 303 -15.54 0.57 -11.30
C SER A 303 -14.36 -0.02 -12.09
N LEU A 304 -13.83 0.75 -13.03
CA LEU A 304 -12.58 0.47 -13.74
C LEU A 304 -11.38 0.54 -12.78
N VAL A 305 -10.49 -0.44 -12.87
CA VAL A 305 -9.21 -0.47 -12.15
C VAL A 305 -8.04 -0.72 -13.10
N LEU A 306 -6.85 -0.31 -12.68
CA LEU A 306 -5.56 -0.53 -13.34
C LEU A 306 -4.60 -1.18 -12.35
N LEU A 307 -4.23 -2.42 -12.63
CA LEU A 307 -3.45 -3.25 -11.70
C LEU A 307 -2.12 -3.65 -12.34
N MET A 308 -1.05 -3.58 -11.58
CA MET A 308 0.27 -3.97 -12.06
C MET A 308 0.77 -5.18 -11.26
N PRO A 309 1.11 -6.31 -11.90
CA PRO A 309 1.78 -7.42 -11.21
C PRO A 309 3.10 -6.95 -10.57
N THR A 310 3.38 -7.41 -9.36
CA THR A 310 4.68 -7.17 -8.73
C THR A 310 5.72 -8.15 -9.28
N ARG A 311 6.99 -7.79 -9.10
CA ARG A 311 8.09 -8.73 -9.35
C ARG A 311 8.07 -9.84 -8.30
N GLU A 312 7.81 -9.51 -7.05
CA GLU A 312 7.65 -10.46 -5.95
C GLU A 312 6.46 -11.38 -6.23
N ALA A 313 6.65 -12.68 -5.98
CA ALA A 313 5.70 -13.73 -6.31
C ALA A 313 5.71 -14.86 -5.28
N CYS A 314 4.64 -15.64 -5.34
CA CYS A 314 4.50 -16.93 -4.72
C CYS A 314 4.80 -18.03 -5.73
N HIS A 315 5.48 -19.07 -5.27
CA HIS A 315 5.71 -20.33 -5.97
C HIS A 315 5.01 -21.45 -5.21
N ALA A 316 4.34 -22.32 -5.95
CA ALA A 316 3.73 -23.54 -5.43
C ALA A 316 4.29 -24.73 -6.21
N ALA A 317 4.85 -25.70 -5.50
CA ALA A 317 5.27 -26.99 -6.04
C ALA A 317 4.27 -28.07 -5.61
N VAL A 318 3.77 -28.85 -6.56
CA VAL A 318 2.74 -29.88 -6.35
C VAL A 318 3.22 -31.21 -6.92
N GLN A 319 3.07 -32.27 -6.14
CA GLN A 319 3.28 -33.65 -6.58
C GLN A 319 2.06 -34.50 -6.25
N ARG A 320 1.70 -35.38 -7.19
CA ARG A 320 0.67 -36.40 -7.01
C ARG A 320 1.35 -37.73 -6.69
N ASN A 321 0.84 -38.43 -5.70
CA ASN A 321 1.32 -39.76 -5.35
C ASN A 321 0.13 -40.69 -5.15
N HIS A 322 0.24 -41.91 -5.64
CA HIS A 322 -0.73 -42.95 -5.29
C HIS A 322 -0.78 -43.07 -3.75
N PRO A 323 -1.97 -43.18 -3.11
CA PRO A 323 -2.08 -43.14 -1.64
C PRO A 323 -1.16 -44.12 -0.92
N SER A 324 -1.03 -45.35 -1.45
CA SER A 324 -0.15 -46.39 -0.90
C SER A 324 1.36 -46.06 -0.94
N LYS A 325 1.78 -45.11 -1.78
CA LYS A 325 3.18 -44.66 -1.95
C LYS A 325 3.47 -43.36 -1.20
N GLN A 326 2.46 -42.68 -0.67
CA GLN A 326 2.65 -41.43 0.06
C GLN A 326 3.46 -41.67 1.33
N LYS A 327 4.51 -40.87 1.54
CA LYS A 327 5.24 -40.82 2.79
C LYS A 327 4.47 -39.93 3.75
N LEU A 328 4.00 -40.48 4.86
CA LEU A 328 3.21 -39.75 5.84
C LEU A 328 4.10 -39.19 6.95
N TRP A 329 3.75 -38.02 7.46
CA TRP A 329 4.31 -37.56 8.75
C TRP A 329 3.76 -38.40 9.92
N LYS A 330 4.55 -38.53 10.99
CA LYS A 330 4.20 -39.38 12.15
C LYS A 330 2.82 -39.11 12.77
N HIS A 331 2.39 -37.85 12.79
CA HIS A 331 1.07 -37.49 13.31
C HIS A 331 -0.06 -37.75 12.30
N ALA A 332 0.23 -37.66 10.99
CA ALA A 332 -0.69 -38.08 9.94
C ALA A 332 -0.90 -39.61 9.99
N GLU A 333 0.19 -40.39 10.15
CA GLU A 333 0.14 -41.84 10.36
C GLU A 333 -0.77 -42.24 11.53
N ALA A 334 -0.76 -41.46 12.62
CA ALA A 334 -1.57 -41.73 13.80
C ALA A 334 -3.08 -41.47 13.60
N ARG A 335 -3.46 -40.62 12.65
CA ARG A 335 -4.85 -40.31 12.32
C ARG A 335 -5.38 -41.09 11.12
N HIS A 336 -4.50 -41.63 10.29
CA HIS A 336 -4.87 -42.31 9.05
C HIS A 336 -5.60 -43.63 9.34
N HIS A 337 -6.87 -43.71 8.92
CA HIS A 337 -7.72 -44.88 9.19
C HIS A 337 -7.49 -46.02 8.20
N SER A 338 -7.05 -45.72 6.97
CA SER A 338 -6.72 -46.69 5.93
C SER A 338 -5.51 -46.22 5.14
N ARG A 339 -4.68 -47.18 4.70
CA ARG A 339 -3.45 -46.92 3.92
C ARG A 339 -3.74 -46.49 2.47
N ASP A 340 -4.96 -46.71 2.00
CA ASP A 340 -5.41 -46.38 0.65
C ASP A 340 -6.22 -45.08 0.57
N THR A 341 -6.42 -44.39 1.70
CA THR A 341 -7.12 -43.09 1.70
C THR A 341 -6.16 -42.00 1.17
N PRO A 342 -6.57 -41.20 0.17
CA PRO A 342 -5.76 -40.08 -0.30
C PRO A 342 -5.62 -38.99 0.78
N ILE A 343 -4.41 -38.43 0.93
CA ILE A 343 -4.10 -37.36 1.89
C ILE A 343 -3.61 -36.10 1.18
N LEU A 344 -3.88 -34.95 1.78
CA LEU A 344 -3.28 -33.66 1.44
C LEU A 344 -2.22 -33.31 2.49
N GLU A 345 -0.98 -33.04 2.05
CA GLU A 345 0.11 -32.54 2.90
C GLU A 345 0.64 -31.21 2.32
N ILE A 346 0.73 -30.19 3.17
CA ILE A 346 1.12 -28.83 2.78
C ILE A 346 2.25 -28.34 3.66
N VAL A 347 3.31 -27.81 3.05
CA VAL A 347 4.40 -27.10 3.72
C VAL A 347 4.39 -25.65 3.27
N SER A 348 4.22 -24.73 4.21
CA SER A 348 4.59 -23.33 4.01
C SER A 348 6.11 -23.24 4.21
N PHE A 349 6.86 -22.76 3.23
CA PHE A 349 8.33 -22.71 3.23
C PHE A 349 8.90 -21.29 3.16
N GLY A 350 9.85 -20.97 4.05
CA GLY A 350 10.54 -19.68 4.13
C GLY A 350 9.77 -18.59 4.87
N SER A 351 8.80 -18.95 5.74
CA SER A 351 8.03 -17.95 6.46
C SER A 351 8.51 -17.66 7.86
N GLU A 352 8.94 -16.42 8.07
CA GLU A 352 9.41 -15.91 9.37
C GLU A 352 8.29 -15.54 10.38
N LEU A 353 7.00 -15.83 10.09
CA LEU A 353 5.92 -15.52 11.03
C LEU A 353 5.88 -16.49 12.24
N SER A 354 6.19 -15.95 13.42
CA SER A 354 6.32 -16.66 14.69
C SER A 354 5.09 -17.42 15.21
N ASN A 355 3.92 -17.27 14.56
CA ASN A 355 2.64 -17.76 15.09
C ASN A 355 1.90 -18.72 14.15
N ARG A 356 2.47 -19.12 13.01
CA ARG A 356 1.87 -20.14 12.12
C ARG A 356 2.60 -21.46 12.20
N GLY A 357 1.85 -22.57 12.11
CA GLY A 357 2.43 -23.88 11.90
C GLY A 357 3.05 -23.96 10.50
N PRO A 358 4.25 -24.53 10.33
CA PRO A 358 4.90 -24.65 9.02
C PRO A 358 4.25 -25.71 8.11
N THR A 359 3.43 -26.59 8.70
CA THR A 359 2.85 -27.77 8.04
C THR A 359 1.35 -27.86 8.29
N PHE A 360 0.63 -28.44 7.35
CA PHE A 360 -0.78 -28.79 7.46
C PHE A 360 -1.05 -30.11 6.73
N ASP A 361 -1.90 -30.96 7.29
CA ASP A 361 -2.31 -32.23 6.67
C ASP A 361 -3.76 -32.60 6.98
N MET A 362 -4.43 -33.22 6.02
CA MET A 362 -5.79 -33.74 6.17
C MET A 362 -6.07 -34.89 5.19
N ASP A 363 -6.96 -35.80 5.57
CA ASP A 363 -7.47 -36.82 4.65
C ASP A 363 -8.37 -36.12 3.62
N LEU A 364 -8.23 -36.44 2.34
CA LEU A 364 -9.09 -35.82 1.31
C LEU A 364 -10.56 -36.21 1.48
N SER A 365 -10.85 -37.31 2.19
CA SER A 365 -12.22 -37.66 2.61
C SER A 365 -12.83 -36.67 3.60
N ASP A 366 -12.04 -35.87 4.32
CA ASP A 366 -12.57 -34.82 5.20
C ASP A 366 -13.29 -33.71 4.40
N PHE A 367 -13.01 -33.60 3.10
CA PHE A 367 -13.75 -32.74 2.18
C PHE A 367 -15.03 -33.36 1.65
N MET A 368 -15.40 -34.58 2.05
CA MET A 368 -16.55 -35.31 1.56
C MET A 368 -17.61 -35.49 2.65
N GLU A 369 -18.87 -35.35 2.26
CA GLU A 369 -20.03 -35.74 3.06
C GLU A 369 -20.31 -37.23 2.89
N GLU A 370 -21.13 -37.80 3.78
CA GLU A 370 -21.53 -39.22 3.71
C GLU A 370 -22.27 -39.60 2.41
N ASP A 371 -22.89 -38.62 1.75
CA ASP A 371 -23.59 -38.81 0.47
C ASP A 371 -22.65 -38.76 -0.76
N GLY A 372 -21.34 -38.64 -0.52
CA GLY A 372 -20.31 -38.60 -1.57
C GLY A 372 -20.18 -37.24 -2.27
N LYS A 373 -20.84 -36.18 -1.78
CA LYS A 373 -20.63 -34.81 -2.28
C LYS A 373 -19.58 -34.07 -1.46
N PRO A 374 -18.92 -33.04 -2.02
CA PRO A 374 -18.01 -32.23 -1.23
C PRO A 374 -18.76 -31.43 -0.14
N ILE A 375 -18.10 -31.22 1.01
CA ILE A 375 -18.65 -30.43 2.13
C ILE A 375 -19.01 -29.01 1.71
N SER A 376 -19.95 -28.38 2.42
CA SER A 376 -20.30 -26.97 2.18
C SER A 376 -19.14 -26.03 2.48
N TYR A 377 -19.10 -24.87 1.82
CA TYR A 377 -18.11 -23.85 2.13
C TYR A 377 -18.19 -23.36 3.58
N GLU A 378 -19.39 -23.29 4.16
CA GLU A 378 -19.60 -22.93 5.56
C GLU A 378 -18.91 -23.94 6.51
N LYS A 379 -19.05 -25.24 6.24
CA LYS A 379 -18.35 -26.28 7.01
C LYS A 379 -16.83 -26.15 6.87
N ALA A 380 -16.33 -25.87 5.67
CA ALA A 380 -14.90 -25.66 5.43
C ALA A 380 -14.38 -24.42 6.18
N TYR A 381 -15.08 -23.30 6.11
CA TYR A 381 -14.76 -22.08 6.87
C TYR A 381 -14.67 -22.35 8.37
N HIS A 382 -15.66 -23.07 8.92
CA HIS A 382 -15.64 -23.44 10.33
C HIS A 382 -14.51 -24.41 10.68
N TYR A 383 -14.16 -25.34 9.79
CA TYR A 383 -13.04 -26.26 9.97
C TYR A 383 -11.72 -25.50 10.09
N PHE A 384 -11.38 -24.66 9.11
CA PHE A 384 -10.12 -23.92 9.09
C PHE A 384 -10.05 -22.79 10.14
N SER A 385 -11.19 -22.35 10.67
CA SER A 385 -11.23 -21.32 11.72
C SER A 385 -10.98 -21.86 13.14
N ARG A 386 -10.89 -23.19 13.34
CA ARG A 386 -10.70 -23.80 14.67
C ARG A 386 -9.32 -23.53 15.26
N ASP A 387 -8.29 -23.59 14.42
CA ASP A 387 -6.90 -23.37 14.84
C ASP A 387 -6.33 -22.13 14.14
N PRO A 388 -6.17 -21.00 14.86
CA PRO A 388 -5.57 -19.79 14.31
C PRO A 388 -4.17 -20.00 13.71
N SER A 389 -3.39 -20.97 14.20
CA SER A 389 -2.03 -21.24 13.72
C SER A 389 -2.00 -21.95 12.36
N GLN A 390 -3.11 -22.58 11.96
CA GLN A 390 -3.28 -23.30 10.70
C GLN A 390 -4.27 -22.64 9.74
N LYS A 391 -4.85 -21.49 10.12
CA LYS A 391 -5.82 -20.77 9.27
C LYS A 391 -5.28 -20.43 7.87
N TRP A 392 -3.97 -20.28 7.73
CA TRP A 392 -3.32 -20.06 6.43
C TRP A 392 -3.54 -21.20 5.43
N ALA A 393 -3.73 -22.44 5.90
CA ALA A 393 -3.95 -23.59 5.05
C ALA A 393 -5.25 -23.49 4.25
N ALA A 394 -6.22 -22.69 4.71
CA ALA A 394 -7.47 -22.43 4.00
C ALA A 394 -7.25 -21.85 2.59
N TYR A 395 -6.23 -20.99 2.39
CA TYR A 395 -5.89 -20.42 1.08
C TYR A 395 -5.38 -21.49 0.09
N VAL A 396 -4.77 -22.55 0.60
CA VAL A 396 -4.14 -23.60 -0.21
C VAL A 396 -5.10 -24.78 -0.37
N ALA A 397 -5.52 -25.41 0.73
CA ALA A 397 -6.44 -26.54 0.74
C ALA A 397 -7.84 -26.17 0.21
N GLY A 398 -8.26 -24.90 0.37
CA GLY A 398 -9.52 -24.42 -0.18
C GLY A 398 -9.57 -24.47 -1.71
N THR A 399 -8.44 -24.41 -2.41
CA THR A 399 -8.39 -24.56 -3.88
C THR A 399 -8.88 -25.94 -4.32
N ILE A 400 -8.51 -26.99 -3.60
CA ILE A 400 -8.96 -28.37 -3.84
C ILE A 400 -10.47 -28.47 -3.67
N LEU A 401 -11.00 -27.96 -2.55
CA LEU A 401 -12.45 -27.98 -2.30
C LEU A 401 -13.23 -27.20 -3.37
N VAL A 402 -12.73 -26.05 -3.80
CA VAL A 402 -13.35 -25.25 -4.86
C VAL A 402 -13.34 -26.00 -6.20
N LEU A 403 -12.23 -26.67 -6.57
CA LEU A 403 -12.18 -27.50 -7.77
C LEU A 403 -13.18 -28.68 -7.70
N MET A 404 -13.31 -29.32 -6.53
CA MET A 404 -14.28 -30.38 -6.32
C MET A 404 -15.73 -29.89 -6.47
N ARG A 405 -16.04 -28.71 -5.93
CA ARG A 405 -17.41 -28.16 -5.94
C ARG A 405 -17.82 -27.52 -7.26
N GLU A 406 -16.93 -26.74 -7.85
CA GLU A 406 -17.25 -25.90 -9.01
C GLU A 406 -16.99 -26.62 -10.33
N LEU A 407 -15.99 -27.51 -10.37
CA LEU A 407 -15.60 -28.24 -11.58
C LEU A 407 -15.82 -29.76 -11.47
N ASN A 408 -16.37 -30.26 -10.35
CA ASN A 408 -16.60 -31.69 -10.11
C ASN A 408 -15.34 -32.56 -10.22
N VAL A 409 -14.17 -32.00 -9.90
CA VAL A 409 -12.89 -32.72 -9.91
C VAL A 409 -12.88 -33.74 -8.78
N ARG A 410 -12.39 -34.94 -9.06
CA ARG A 410 -12.16 -35.99 -8.06
C ARG A 410 -10.66 -36.22 -7.89
N PHE A 411 -10.21 -36.19 -6.64
CA PHE A 411 -8.81 -36.39 -6.28
C PHE A 411 -8.66 -37.78 -5.68
N GLU A 412 -8.16 -38.72 -6.49
CA GLU A 412 -7.93 -40.13 -6.09
C GLU A 412 -6.48 -40.38 -5.64
N ASP A 413 -5.57 -39.46 -5.99
CA ASP A 413 -4.19 -39.48 -5.53
C ASP A 413 -4.01 -38.57 -4.31
N SER A 414 -3.02 -38.90 -3.48
CA SER A 414 -2.51 -37.98 -2.46
C SER A 414 -1.81 -36.79 -3.13
N ILE A 415 -1.88 -35.64 -2.46
CA ILE A 415 -1.36 -34.37 -2.98
C ILE A 415 -0.37 -33.78 -1.95
N SER A 416 0.86 -33.57 -2.39
CA SER A 416 1.89 -32.89 -1.62
C SER A 416 2.13 -31.51 -2.20
N ILE A 417 2.07 -30.47 -1.37
CA ILE A 417 2.18 -29.07 -1.79
C ILE A 417 3.24 -28.34 -0.96
N LEU A 418 4.20 -27.69 -1.62
CA LEU A 418 5.11 -26.74 -0.99
C LEU A 418 4.82 -25.33 -1.51
N VAL A 419 4.56 -24.39 -0.62
CA VAL A 419 4.29 -22.98 -0.95
C VAL A 419 5.42 -22.11 -0.39
N SER A 420 6.03 -21.29 -1.24
CA SER A 420 7.01 -20.28 -0.82
C SER A 420 6.71 -18.94 -1.47
N SER A 421 6.69 -17.87 -0.68
CA SER A 421 6.31 -16.55 -1.19
C SER A 421 7.26 -15.46 -0.72
N THR A 422 7.64 -14.61 -1.67
CA THR A 422 8.36 -13.36 -1.41
C THR A 422 7.45 -12.14 -1.39
N VAL A 423 6.14 -12.33 -1.63
CA VAL A 423 5.14 -11.26 -1.60
C VAL A 423 4.94 -10.79 -0.16
N PRO A 424 5.14 -9.50 0.16
CA PRO A 424 4.99 -9.01 1.52
C PRO A 424 3.60 -9.23 2.12
N GLU A 425 3.54 -10.01 3.20
CA GLU A 425 2.28 -10.34 3.88
C GLU A 425 1.69 -9.16 4.65
N GLY A 426 0.37 -8.96 4.52
CA GLY A 426 -0.35 -7.91 5.26
C GLY A 426 0.01 -6.47 4.85
N LYS A 427 0.64 -6.30 3.70
CA LYS A 427 1.06 -5.00 3.13
C LYS A 427 0.15 -4.47 2.04
N GLY A 428 -0.99 -5.12 1.80
CA GLY A 428 -1.94 -4.70 0.79
C GLY A 428 -1.40 -4.89 -0.64
N VAL A 429 -0.55 -5.89 -0.87
CA VAL A 429 0.05 -6.24 -2.17
C VAL A 429 -0.38 -7.63 -2.68
N SER A 430 -1.52 -8.13 -2.18
CA SER A 430 -2.15 -9.40 -2.59
C SER A 430 -1.35 -10.66 -2.35
N SER A 431 -0.80 -10.81 -1.14
CA SER A 431 -0.13 -12.04 -0.75
C SER A 431 -1.07 -13.26 -0.74
N SER A 432 -2.35 -13.09 -0.38
CA SER A 432 -3.34 -14.18 -0.38
C SER A 432 -3.67 -14.66 -1.80
N ALA A 433 -4.06 -13.74 -2.69
CA ALA A 433 -4.39 -14.09 -4.07
C ALA A 433 -3.20 -14.72 -4.82
N SER A 434 -1.97 -14.25 -4.57
CA SER A 434 -0.75 -14.85 -5.12
C SER A 434 -0.57 -16.31 -4.68
N VAL A 435 -0.85 -16.63 -3.41
CA VAL A 435 -0.81 -18.02 -2.90
C VAL A 435 -1.90 -18.88 -3.54
N GLU A 436 -3.13 -18.38 -3.60
CA GLU A 436 -4.27 -19.11 -4.18
C GLU A 436 -4.04 -19.40 -5.66
N VAL A 437 -3.66 -18.39 -6.45
CA VAL A 437 -3.45 -18.53 -7.91
C VAL A 437 -2.28 -19.46 -8.20
N ALA A 438 -1.14 -19.33 -7.50
CA ALA A 438 -0.01 -20.25 -7.69
C ALA A 438 -0.42 -21.69 -7.38
N THR A 439 -1.12 -21.91 -6.26
CA THR A 439 -1.59 -23.24 -5.84
C THR A 439 -2.57 -23.82 -6.85
N MET A 440 -3.62 -23.06 -7.20
CA MET A 440 -4.67 -23.48 -8.13
C MET A 440 -4.08 -23.85 -9.50
N SER A 441 -3.16 -23.03 -10.02
CA SER A 441 -2.49 -23.30 -11.28
C SER A 441 -1.61 -24.56 -11.24
N ALA A 442 -0.86 -24.77 -10.15
CA ALA A 442 -0.03 -25.98 -10.00
C ALA A 442 -0.89 -27.26 -9.90
N ILE A 443 -1.99 -27.21 -9.13
CA ILE A 443 -2.92 -28.35 -9.01
C ILE A 443 -3.61 -28.63 -10.34
N ALA A 444 -4.10 -27.59 -11.03
CA ALA A 444 -4.74 -27.73 -12.33
C ALA A 444 -3.79 -28.40 -13.33
N ALA A 445 -2.55 -27.92 -13.43
CA ALA A 445 -1.53 -28.51 -14.30
C ALA A 445 -1.20 -29.96 -13.90
N ALA A 446 -1.02 -30.26 -12.62
CA ALA A 446 -0.74 -31.62 -12.13
C ALA A 446 -1.85 -32.63 -12.44
N HIS A 447 -3.10 -32.16 -12.58
CA HIS A 447 -4.27 -32.99 -12.89
C HIS A 447 -4.73 -32.87 -14.35
N GLY A 448 -3.96 -32.19 -15.21
CA GLY A 448 -4.30 -32.00 -16.62
C GLY A 448 -5.60 -31.20 -16.85
N LEU A 449 -5.95 -30.30 -15.92
CA LEU A 449 -7.12 -29.44 -16.02
C LEU A 449 -6.78 -28.19 -16.85
N GLU A 450 -7.53 -27.98 -17.93
CA GLU A 450 -7.43 -26.76 -18.74
C GLU A 450 -8.38 -25.69 -18.19
N ILE A 451 -7.85 -24.77 -17.38
CA ILE A 451 -8.61 -23.67 -16.77
C ILE A 451 -8.04 -22.36 -17.29
N SER A 452 -8.89 -21.47 -17.82
CA SER A 452 -8.45 -20.16 -18.29
C SER A 452 -7.92 -19.32 -17.11
N PRO A 453 -6.95 -18.41 -17.32
CA PRO A 453 -6.43 -17.56 -16.24
C PRO A 453 -7.51 -16.75 -15.52
N ARG A 454 -8.52 -16.29 -16.28
CA ARG A 454 -9.68 -15.59 -15.72
C ARG A 454 -10.49 -16.49 -14.81
N ASP A 455 -10.73 -17.74 -15.20
CA ASP A 455 -11.50 -18.67 -14.38
C ASP A 455 -10.71 -19.14 -13.17
N VAL A 456 -9.38 -19.31 -13.28
CA VAL A 456 -8.49 -19.49 -12.12
C VAL A 456 -8.68 -18.35 -11.12
N ALA A 457 -8.68 -17.10 -11.58
CA ALA A 457 -8.87 -15.95 -10.70
C ALA A 457 -10.24 -15.97 -10.00
N LEU A 458 -11.31 -16.31 -10.73
CA LEU A 458 -12.66 -16.40 -10.16
C LEU A 458 -12.81 -17.55 -9.16
N LEU A 459 -12.20 -18.70 -9.41
CA LEU A 459 -12.17 -19.83 -8.48
C LEU A 459 -11.37 -19.46 -7.22
N CYS A 460 -10.22 -18.80 -7.36
CA CYS A 460 -9.45 -18.30 -6.22
C CYS A 460 -10.25 -17.28 -5.40
N GLN A 461 -11.00 -16.38 -6.06
CA GLN A 461 -11.88 -15.44 -5.37
C GLN A 461 -12.95 -16.17 -4.52
N LYS A 462 -13.43 -17.33 -4.97
CA LYS A 462 -14.34 -18.19 -4.19
C LYS A 462 -13.64 -18.83 -2.99
N VAL A 463 -12.37 -19.22 -3.11
CA VAL A 463 -11.56 -19.71 -1.98
C VAL A 463 -11.51 -18.65 -0.88
N GLU A 464 -11.10 -17.43 -1.22
CA GLU A 464 -10.94 -16.35 -0.26
C GLU A 464 -12.28 -15.95 0.38
N ASN A 465 -13.33 -15.81 -0.42
CA ASN A 465 -14.66 -15.42 0.09
C ASN A 465 -15.33 -16.50 0.94
N TYR A 466 -15.31 -17.75 0.49
CA TYR A 466 -16.17 -18.79 1.08
C TYR A 466 -15.44 -19.77 1.99
N VAL A 467 -14.16 -20.04 1.75
CA VAL A 467 -13.37 -20.96 2.59
C VAL A 467 -12.60 -20.19 3.66
N VAL A 468 -11.94 -19.08 3.28
CA VAL A 468 -11.18 -18.24 4.23
C VAL A 468 -12.12 -17.29 4.99
N GLY A 469 -13.21 -16.85 4.36
CA GLY A 469 -14.21 -15.94 4.92
C GLY A 469 -13.84 -14.46 4.82
N ALA A 470 -12.96 -14.10 3.88
CA ALA A 470 -12.56 -12.72 3.63
C ALA A 470 -13.40 -12.14 2.46
N PRO A 471 -14.18 -11.06 2.68
CA PRO A 471 -15.14 -10.56 1.70
C PRO A 471 -14.50 -9.74 0.55
N CYS A 472 -13.42 -10.21 -0.05
CA CYS A 472 -12.66 -9.50 -1.07
C CYS A 472 -13.37 -9.42 -2.43
N GLY A 473 -13.04 -8.39 -3.22
CA GLY A 473 -13.34 -8.36 -4.65
C GLY A 473 -12.38 -9.25 -5.47
N VAL A 474 -12.51 -9.21 -6.79
CA VAL A 474 -11.77 -10.10 -7.73
C VAL A 474 -10.42 -9.54 -8.18
N MET A 475 -10.17 -8.27 -7.85
CA MET A 475 -9.08 -7.46 -8.37
C MET A 475 -7.72 -8.15 -8.22
N ASP A 476 -7.45 -8.65 -7.02
CA ASP A 476 -6.19 -9.23 -6.61
C ASP A 476 -5.87 -10.52 -7.39
N GLN A 477 -6.84 -11.44 -7.44
CA GLN A 477 -6.73 -12.69 -8.18
C GLN A 477 -6.59 -12.45 -9.69
N MET A 478 -7.32 -11.47 -10.23
CA MET A 478 -7.26 -11.17 -11.66
C MET A 478 -5.91 -10.59 -12.07
N ALA A 479 -5.35 -9.67 -11.27
CA ALA A 479 -4.01 -9.14 -11.50
C ALA A 479 -2.94 -10.24 -11.44
N SER A 480 -3.07 -11.14 -10.48
CA SER A 480 -2.13 -12.25 -10.28
C SER A 480 -2.18 -13.27 -11.43
N ALA A 481 -3.38 -13.63 -11.91
CA ALA A 481 -3.55 -14.64 -12.95
C ALA A 481 -3.40 -14.10 -14.38
N CYS A 482 -3.86 -12.87 -14.65
CA CYS A 482 -4.00 -12.34 -16.01
C CYS A 482 -3.05 -11.18 -16.34
N GLY A 483 -2.27 -10.71 -15.37
CA GLY A 483 -1.37 -9.59 -15.59
C GLY A 483 -0.10 -9.96 -16.35
N GLU A 484 0.46 -8.99 -17.06
CA GLU A 484 1.73 -9.13 -17.78
C GLU A 484 2.79 -8.18 -17.22
N ALA A 485 4.07 -8.57 -17.38
CA ALA A 485 5.19 -7.74 -16.96
C ALA A 485 5.19 -6.39 -17.70
N ASN A 486 5.43 -5.30 -16.96
CA ASN A 486 5.48 -3.92 -17.46
C ASN A 486 4.17 -3.39 -18.08
N LYS A 487 3.02 -4.00 -17.77
CA LYS A 487 1.70 -3.53 -18.21
C LYS A 487 0.74 -3.36 -17.04
N LEU A 488 -0.25 -2.49 -17.24
CA LEU A 488 -1.39 -2.36 -16.34
C LEU A 488 -2.55 -3.19 -16.88
N LEU A 489 -3.08 -4.09 -16.06
CA LEU A 489 -4.32 -4.79 -16.34
C LEU A 489 -5.50 -3.84 -16.11
N ALA A 490 -6.18 -3.47 -17.20
CA ALA A 490 -7.41 -2.70 -17.16
C ALA A 490 -8.62 -3.63 -17.07
N MET A 491 -9.43 -3.49 -16.03
CA MET A 491 -10.61 -4.33 -15.85
C MET A 491 -11.76 -3.62 -15.14
N ILE A 492 -12.99 -4.06 -15.41
CA ILE A 492 -14.19 -3.69 -14.67
C ILE A 492 -14.48 -4.77 -13.64
N CYS A 493 -14.52 -4.41 -12.36
CA CYS A 493 -14.64 -5.38 -11.26
C CYS A 493 -15.98 -6.12 -11.21
N GLN A 494 -17.04 -5.56 -11.80
CA GLN A 494 -18.34 -6.22 -11.98
C GLN A 494 -18.78 -6.01 -13.44
N PRO A 495 -18.77 -7.05 -14.30
CA PRO A 495 -18.82 -8.49 -14.00
C PRO A 495 -17.45 -9.22 -14.03
N ALA A 496 -16.37 -8.60 -13.55
CA ALA A 496 -14.99 -9.12 -13.68
C ALA A 496 -14.58 -9.26 -15.16
N GLU A 497 -14.65 -8.15 -15.89
CA GLU A 497 -14.34 -8.06 -17.32
C GLU A 497 -12.97 -7.43 -17.53
N ILE A 498 -12.08 -8.14 -18.22
CA ILE A 498 -10.77 -7.60 -18.63
C ILE A 498 -10.98 -6.79 -19.90
N LEU A 499 -10.63 -5.50 -19.84
CA LEU A 499 -10.68 -4.61 -21.00
C LEU A 499 -9.40 -4.70 -21.85
N GLY A 500 -8.29 -5.08 -21.23
CA GLY A 500 -7.01 -5.29 -21.89
C GLY A 500 -5.82 -4.93 -21.03
N LEU A 501 -4.64 -4.94 -21.65
CA LEU A 501 -3.38 -4.57 -21.03
C LEU A 501 -2.92 -3.21 -21.59
N VAL A 502 -2.56 -2.30 -20.69
CA VAL A 502 -2.06 -0.97 -21.02
C VAL A 502 -0.55 -0.95 -20.84
N GLU A 503 0.18 -0.66 -21.92
CA GLU A 503 1.63 -0.49 -21.87
C GLU A 503 2.03 0.66 -20.96
N ILE A 504 3.01 0.43 -20.08
CA ILE A 504 3.57 1.49 -19.24
C ILE A 504 4.62 2.24 -20.06
N PRO A 505 4.49 3.56 -20.29
CA PRO A 505 5.52 4.33 -20.99
C PRO A 505 6.88 4.19 -20.30
N CYS A 506 7.96 4.05 -21.08
CA CYS A 506 9.30 3.74 -20.55
C CYS A 506 9.87 4.78 -19.56
N HIS A 507 9.33 6.00 -19.55
CA HIS A 507 9.70 7.07 -18.64
C HIS A 507 8.86 7.10 -17.35
N ILE A 508 7.85 6.23 -17.22
CA ILE A 508 6.99 6.09 -16.04
C ILE A 508 7.40 4.83 -15.27
N ARG A 509 7.39 4.92 -13.94
CA ARG A 509 7.63 3.78 -13.04
C ARG A 509 6.69 3.86 -11.84
N PHE A 510 6.24 2.71 -11.37
CA PHE A 510 5.44 2.58 -10.16
C PHE A 510 6.26 1.94 -9.05
N TRP A 511 6.06 2.42 -7.82
CA TRP A 511 6.75 1.91 -6.63
C TRP A 511 5.74 1.73 -5.50
N GLY A 512 5.73 0.55 -4.89
CA GLY A 512 5.06 0.32 -3.62
C GLY A 512 6.02 0.62 -2.47
N ILE A 513 5.65 1.51 -1.56
CA ILE A 513 6.45 1.85 -0.38
C ILE A 513 5.70 1.37 0.86
N ASP A 514 6.29 0.44 1.60
CA ASP A 514 5.73 -0.05 2.85
C ASP A 514 5.68 1.08 3.89
N SER A 515 4.49 1.36 4.41
CA SER A 515 4.27 2.36 5.47
C SER A 515 4.87 1.94 6.81
N GLY A 516 5.28 0.68 6.97
CA GLY A 516 5.70 0.10 8.23
C GLY A 516 4.54 -0.31 9.14
N ILE A 517 3.30 0.01 8.76
CA ILE A 517 2.09 -0.39 9.47
C ILE A 517 1.64 -1.75 8.93
N ARG A 518 1.39 -2.71 9.81
CA ARG A 518 0.72 -3.96 9.43
C ARG A 518 -0.78 -3.71 9.42
N HIS A 519 -1.44 -3.95 8.29
CA HIS A 519 -2.89 -4.07 8.32
C HIS A 519 -3.23 -5.33 9.10
N SER A 520 -3.97 -5.20 10.20
CA SER A 520 -4.60 -6.36 10.81
C SER A 520 -5.62 -6.89 9.81
N VAL A 521 -5.35 -8.07 9.26
CA VAL A 521 -6.16 -8.78 8.25
C VAL A 521 -7.49 -9.29 8.83
N GLY A 522 -8.02 -8.64 9.87
CA GLY A 522 -9.41 -8.80 10.27
C GLY A 522 -10.22 -7.90 9.36
N GLY A 523 -10.86 -8.44 8.32
CA GLY A 523 -11.65 -7.70 7.34
C GLY A 523 -12.85 -6.91 7.88
N SER A 524 -12.90 -6.55 9.16
CA SER A 524 -13.94 -5.73 9.80
C SER A 524 -13.99 -4.32 9.24
N ASP A 525 -12.84 -3.67 9.05
CA ASP A 525 -12.79 -2.30 8.53
C ASP A 525 -13.19 -2.29 7.04
N TYR A 526 -12.63 -3.21 6.26
CA TYR A 526 -12.98 -3.39 4.86
C TYR A 526 -14.47 -3.74 4.68
N GLY A 527 -15.00 -4.66 5.50
CA GLY A 527 -16.41 -5.01 5.53
C GLY A 527 -17.31 -3.81 5.83
N SER A 528 -16.91 -2.96 6.77
CA SER A 528 -17.65 -1.74 7.13
C SER A 528 -17.73 -0.74 5.98
N VAL A 529 -16.61 -0.50 5.27
CA VAL A 529 -16.61 0.41 4.10
C VAL A 529 -17.45 -0.18 2.97
N ARG A 530 -17.35 -1.49 2.72
CA ARG A 530 -18.18 -2.19 1.73
C ARG A 530 -19.66 -2.07 2.04
N ILE A 531 -20.06 -2.34 3.28
CA ILE A 531 -21.46 -2.18 3.74
C ILE A 531 -21.92 -0.73 3.55
N GLY A 532 -21.11 0.25 3.95
CA GLY A 532 -21.40 1.68 3.77
C GLY A 532 -21.64 2.05 2.30
N ALA A 533 -20.85 1.51 1.38
CA ALA A 533 -21.04 1.75 -0.06
C ALA A 533 -22.38 1.19 -0.59
N PHE A 534 -22.77 -0.02 -0.19
CA PHE A 534 -24.06 -0.61 -0.59
C PHE A 534 -25.27 0.08 0.05
N ILE A 535 -25.14 0.54 1.31
CA ILE A 535 -26.15 1.40 1.93
C ILE A 535 -26.30 2.68 1.11
N GLY A 536 -25.19 3.36 0.79
CA GLY A 536 -25.21 4.57 -0.03
C GLY A 536 -25.86 4.36 -1.39
N LYS A 537 -25.53 3.26 -2.08
CA LYS A 537 -26.17 2.88 -3.35
C LYS A 537 -27.68 2.64 -3.22
N THR A 538 -28.15 2.13 -2.09
CA THR A 538 -29.58 1.87 -1.86
C THR A 538 -30.36 3.16 -1.55
N MET A 539 -29.68 4.19 -1.04
CA MET A 539 -30.28 5.49 -0.73
C MET A 539 -30.44 6.40 -1.95
N ILE A 540 -29.67 6.16 -3.01
CA ILE A 540 -29.73 6.87 -4.31
C ILE A 540 -30.69 6.13 -5.23
#